data_AF-A0A920A5L3-F1
#
_entry.id   AF-A0A920A5L3-F1
#
_cell.length_a   1.000
_cell.length_b   1.000
_cell.length_c   1.000
_cell.angle_alpha   90.00
_cell.angle_beta   90.00
_cell.angle_gamma   90.00
#
_symmetry.space_group_name_H-M   'P 1'
#
loop_
_entity.id
_entity.type
_entity.pdbx_description
1 polymer ?
#
loop_
_entity_poly.entity_id
_entity_poly.type
_entity_poly.pdbx_seq_one_letter_code
_entity_poly.pdbx_strand_id
1 'polypeptide(L)'
;MQSFKVFTKRIYAIFYVLYNLWLVSAFLIFLSEGFNFSQDLPWFFLFTAILFIAWLIKFLSTKDKKILFYADIAPVELRIYILIFLLVSIWMVTGSATVNSPQ
;
A
#
# COMPACT_ATOMS: atom_id res chain seq x y z
N MET A 1 20.33 9.17 -15.72
CA MET A 1 18.94 9.03 -16.22
C MET A 1 18.30 7.67 -15.92
N GLN A 2 19.01 6.55 -16.13
CA GLN A 2 18.47 5.20 -15.84
C GLN A 2 18.28 4.93 -14.33
N SER A 3 19.22 5.38 -13.49
CA SER A 3 19.11 5.27 -12.02
C SER A 3 17.85 5.95 -11.48
N PHE A 4 17.51 7.15 -11.96
CA PHE A 4 16.29 7.86 -11.57
C PHE A 4 15.02 7.07 -11.91
N LYS A 5 14.94 6.47 -13.11
CA LYS A 5 13.79 5.65 -13.52
C LYS A 5 13.60 4.44 -12.62
N VAL A 6 14.69 3.75 -12.26
CA VAL A 6 14.64 2.60 -11.35
C VAL A 6 14.21 3.03 -9.96
N PHE A 7 14.76 4.15 -9.46
CA PHE A 7 14.41 4.71 -8.18
C PHE A 7 12.91 5.07 -8.08
N THR A 8 12.35 5.77 -9.07
CA THR A 8 10.92 6.11 -9.09
C THR A 8 10.02 4.88 -9.09
N LYS A 9 10.39 3.83 -9.84
CA LYS A 9 9.67 2.56 -9.88
C LYS A 9 9.65 1.86 -8.52
N ARG A 10 10.79 1.81 -7.83
CA ARG A 10 10.92 1.21 -6.49
C ARG A 10 10.16 1.99 -5.43
N ILE A 11 10.25 3.31 -5.45
CA ILE A 11 9.47 4.17 -4.55
C ILE A 11 7.98 3.92 -4.74
N TYR A 12 7.52 3.89 -5.99
CA TYR A 12 6.11 3.60 -6.27
C TYR A 12 5.69 2.23 -5.72
N ALA A 13 6.49 1.19 -5.90
CA ALA A 13 6.20 -0.14 -5.38
C ALA A 13 6.12 -0.14 -3.84
N ILE A 14 7.00 0.59 -3.15
CA ILE A 14 6.95 0.74 -1.69
C ILE A 14 5.65 1.44 -1.26
N PHE A 15 5.30 2.58 -1.88
CA PHE A 15 4.05 3.27 -1.60
C PHE A 15 2.82 2.42 -1.89
N TYR A 16 2.86 1.62 -2.96
CA TYR A 16 1.80 0.68 -3.29
C TYR A 16 1.61 -0.36 -2.18
N VAL A 17 2.69 -0.96 -1.67
CA VAL A 17 2.61 -1.90 -0.53
C VAL A 17 2.06 -1.20 0.73
N LEU A 18 2.57 -0.02 1.06
CA LEU A 18 2.10 0.75 2.22
C LEU A 18 0.62 1.12 2.11
N TYR A 19 0.15 1.51 0.92
CA TYR A 19 -1.26 1.80 0.68
C TYR A 19 -2.15 0.56 0.93
N ASN A 20 -1.73 -0.61 0.47
CA ASN A 20 -2.49 -1.84 0.71
C ASN A 20 -2.48 -2.24 2.20
N LEU A 21 -1.37 -2.04 2.92
CA LEU A 21 -1.34 -2.23 4.38
C LEU A 21 -2.25 -1.23 5.10
N TRP A 22 -2.29 0.01 4.64
CA TRP A 22 -3.23 1.01 5.14
C TRP A 22 -4.69 0.59 4.90
N LEU A 23 -5.02 0.03 3.73
CA LEU A 23 -6.35 -0.53 3.47
C LEU A 23 -6.70 -1.68 4.43
N VAL A 24 -5.75 -2.57 4.72
CA VAL A 24 -5.95 -3.63 5.72
C VAL A 24 -6.25 -3.01 7.10
N SER A 25 -5.50 -1.96 7.49
CA SER A 25 -5.77 -1.22 8.72
C SER A 25 -7.17 -0.61 8.73
N ALA A 26 -7.54 0.10 7.67
CA ALA A 26 -8.84 0.77 7.55
C ALA A 26 -9.98 -0.25 7.59
N PHE A 27 -9.80 -1.42 6.98
CA PHE A 27 -10.76 -2.52 7.04
C PHE A 27 -10.91 -3.09 8.45
N LEU A 28 -9.81 -3.26 9.20
CA LEU A 28 -9.86 -3.73 10.59
C LEU A 28 -10.58 -2.74 11.50
N ILE A 29 -10.26 -1.44 11.39
CA ILE A 29 -10.93 -0.37 12.14
C ILE A 29 -12.42 -0.35 11.81
N PHE A 30 -12.78 -0.47 10.52
CA PHE A 30 -14.16 -0.55 10.08
C PHE A 30 -14.92 -1.73 10.74
N LEU A 31 -14.29 -2.89 10.87
CA LEU A 31 -14.91 -4.06 11.51
C LEU A 31 -15.04 -3.92 13.03
N SER A 32 -14.12 -3.22 13.69
CA SER A 32 -14.14 -3.06 15.16
C SER A 32 -15.01 -1.89 15.62
N GLU A 33 -14.96 -0.75 14.92
CA GLU A 33 -15.55 0.53 15.36
C GLU A 33 -16.65 1.04 14.40
N GLY A 34 -16.78 0.46 13.20
CA GLY A 34 -17.65 0.97 12.13
C GLY A 34 -16.97 2.04 11.26
N PHE A 35 -17.66 2.52 10.21
CA PHE A 35 -17.15 3.58 9.33
C PHE A 35 -17.70 4.95 9.75
N ASN A 36 -16.83 5.89 10.08
CA ASN A 36 -17.19 7.28 10.27
C ASN A 36 -16.85 8.09 9.02
N PHE A 37 -17.86 8.33 8.17
CA PHE A 37 -17.69 9.07 6.92
C PHE A 37 -16.97 10.42 7.08
N SER A 38 -17.22 11.16 8.16
CA SER A 38 -16.61 12.49 8.35
C SER A 38 -15.12 12.42 8.67
N GLN A 39 -14.66 11.32 9.27
CA GLN A 39 -13.28 11.15 9.71
C GLN A 39 -12.48 10.27 8.75
N ASP A 40 -13.04 9.15 8.30
CA ASP A 40 -12.34 8.13 7.52
C ASP A 40 -12.27 8.45 6.03
N LEU A 41 -13.32 9.07 5.49
CA LEU A 41 -13.39 9.39 4.06
C LEU A 41 -12.30 10.37 3.60
N PRO A 42 -11.99 11.46 4.35
CA PRO A 42 -10.86 12.32 4.02
C PRO A 42 -9.52 11.56 3.94
N TRP A 43 -9.27 10.63 4.86
CA TRP A 43 -8.06 9.81 4.84
C TRP A 43 -8.01 8.91 3.61
N PHE A 44 -9.12 8.25 3.27
CA PHE A 44 -9.20 7.43 2.06
C PHE A 44 -8.87 8.22 0.80
N PHE A 45 -9.42 9.42 0.65
CA PHE A 45 -9.09 10.29 -0.47
C PHE A 45 -7.63 10.74 -0.46
N LEU A 46 -7.08 11.11 0.70
CA LEU A 46 -5.70 11.54 0.84
C LEU A 46 -4.71 10.44 0.42
N PHE A 47 -4.82 9.24 0.98
CA PHE A 47 -3.92 8.13 0.67
C PHE A 47 -4.03 7.68 -0.78
N THR A 48 -5.26 7.63 -1.31
CA THR A 48 -5.50 7.29 -2.72
C THR A 48 -4.94 8.35 -3.66
N ALA A 49 -5.08 9.64 -3.33
CA ALA A 49 -4.50 10.74 -4.10
C ALA A 49 -2.97 10.70 -4.10
N ILE A 50 -2.35 10.43 -2.95
CA ILE A 50 -0.88 10.26 -2.86
C ILE A 50 -0.42 9.10 -3.75
N LEU A 51 -1.10 7.95 -3.70
CA LEU A 51 -0.77 6.81 -4.55
C LEU A 51 -0.92 7.16 -6.04
N PHE A 52 -1.99 7.87 -6.39
CA PHE A 52 -2.24 8.32 -7.76
C PHE A 52 -1.16 9.29 -8.26
N ILE A 53 -0.74 10.25 -7.44
CA ILE A 53 0.35 11.17 -7.77
C ILE A 53 1.66 10.40 -7.94
N ALA A 54 1.98 9.47 -7.03
CA ALA A 54 3.18 8.63 -7.15
C ALA A 54 3.16 7.79 -8.44
N TRP A 55 1.99 7.22 -8.79
CA TRP A 55 1.80 6.51 -10.05
C TRP A 55 2.01 7.43 -11.26
N LEU A 56 1.46 8.65 -11.21
CA LEU A 56 1.60 9.62 -12.30
C LEU A 56 3.06 10.02 -12.51
N ILE A 57 3.80 10.28 -11.43
CA ILE A 57 5.24 10.58 -11.49
C ILE A 57 6.00 9.40 -12.11
N LYS A 58 5.70 8.17 -11.69
CA LYS A 58 6.28 6.94 -12.26
C LYS A 58 5.95 6.79 -13.74
N PHE A 59 4.70 7.02 -14.13
CA PHE A 59 4.24 6.96 -15.51
C PHE A 59 4.97 7.97 -16.40
N LEU A 60 5.01 9.25 -15.99
CA LEU A 60 5.68 10.30 -16.76
C LEU A 60 7.20 10.06 -16.87
N SER A 61 7.84 9.56 -15.82
CA SER A 61 9.28 9.35 -15.78
C SER A 61 9.74 8.10 -16.54
N THR A 62 8.91 7.05 -16.56
CA THR A 62 9.33 5.72 -17.05
C THR A 62 8.50 5.18 -18.21
N LYS A 63 7.40 5.84 -18.58
CA LYS A 63 6.37 5.39 -19.53
C LYS A 63 5.69 4.07 -19.15
N ASP A 64 5.90 3.60 -17.93
CA ASP A 64 5.32 2.36 -17.43
C ASP A 64 3.89 2.61 -16.92
N LYS A 65 2.91 2.00 -17.60
CA LYS A 65 1.47 2.14 -17.34
C LYS A 65 0.93 1.22 -16.24
N LYS A 66 1.71 0.23 -15.77
CA LYS A 66 1.20 -0.74 -14.78
C LYS A 66 0.89 -0.05 -13.45
N ILE A 67 -0.30 -0.32 -12.91
CA ILE A 67 -0.77 0.25 -11.63
C ILE A 67 -0.31 -0.61 -10.43
N LEU A 68 -0.07 -1.91 -10.62
CA LEU A 68 0.37 -2.78 -9.52
C LEU A 68 1.88 -2.63 -9.27
N PHE A 69 2.66 -3.53 -9.87
CA PHE A 69 4.11 -3.44 -9.92
C PHE A 69 4.57 -3.08 -11.33
N TYR A 70 5.75 -2.46 -11.43
CA TYR A 70 6.33 -2.06 -12.71
C TYR A 70 6.72 -3.29 -13.56
N ALA A 71 6.77 -3.10 -14.88
CA ALA A 71 6.76 -4.20 -15.85
C ALA A 71 8.00 -5.09 -15.83
N ASP A 72 9.15 -4.50 -15.53
CA ASP A 72 10.50 -5.06 -15.50
C ASP A 72 10.98 -5.35 -14.07
N ILE A 73 10.07 -5.53 -13.12
CA ILE A 73 10.42 -5.92 -11.76
C ILE A 73 11.07 -7.30 -11.73
N ALA A 74 12.18 -7.42 -10.99
CA ALA A 74 12.83 -8.71 -10.80
C ALA A 74 11.88 -9.63 -10.00
N PRO A 75 11.74 -10.92 -10.36
CA PRO A 75 10.86 -11.83 -9.66
C PRO A 75 11.15 -11.94 -8.15
N VAL A 76 12.42 -11.86 -7.76
CA VAL A 76 12.83 -11.87 -6.35
C VAL A 76 12.35 -10.62 -5.61
N GLU A 77 12.48 -9.45 -6.23
CA GLU A 77 12.03 -8.17 -5.66
C GLU A 77 10.51 -8.15 -5.47
N LEU A 78 9.76 -8.65 -6.47
CA LEU A 78 8.30 -8.82 -6.36
C LEU A 78 7.91 -9.75 -5.20
N ARG A 79 8.60 -10.91 -5.07
CA ARG A 79 8.36 -11.85 -3.97
C ARG A 79 8.61 -11.22 -2.61
N ILE A 80 9.64 -10.38 -2.47
CA ILE A 80 9.93 -9.66 -1.22
C ILE A 80 8.80 -8.71 -0.87
N TYR A 81 8.30 -7.91 -1.82
CA TYR A 81 7.16 -7.01 -1.55
C TYR A 81 5.90 -7.77 -1.12
N ILE A 82 5.59 -8.87 -1.81
CA ILE A 82 4.44 -9.73 -1.45
C ILE A 82 4.63 -10.33 -0.05
N LEU A 83 5.83 -10.83 0.25
CA LEU A 83 6.13 -11.44 1.54
C LEU A 83 6.04 -10.42 2.68
N ILE A 84 6.56 -9.20 2.50
CA ILE A 84 6.40 -8.10 3.46
C ILE A 84 4.93 -7.78 3.66
N PHE A 85 4.17 -7.61 2.58
CA PHE A 85 2.74 -7.34 2.65
C PHE A 85 2.00 -8.41 3.45
N LEU A 86 2.26 -9.69 3.17
CA LEU A 86 1.62 -10.81 3.86
C LEU A 86 1.99 -10.86 5.34
N LEU A 87 3.28 -10.80 5.68
CA LEU A 87 3.75 -10.88 7.07
C LEU A 87 3.19 -9.73 7.92
N VAL A 88 3.24 -8.50 7.40
CA VAL A 88 2.73 -7.34 8.14
C VAL A 88 1.21 -7.39 8.23
N SER A 89 0.50 -7.78 7.17
CA SER A 89 -0.96 -7.93 7.23
C SER A 89 -1.38 -8.98 8.27
N ILE A 90 -0.72 -10.14 8.30
CA ILE A 90 -0.98 -11.18 9.29
C ILE A 90 -0.75 -10.63 10.70
N TRP A 91 0.36 -9.92 10.91
CA TRP A 91 0.67 -9.31 12.20
C TRP A 91 -0.38 -8.28 12.64
N MET A 92 -0.89 -7.45 11.73
CA MET A 92 -1.95 -6.48 12.02
C MET A 92 -3.26 -7.18 12.42
N VAL A 93 -3.65 -8.23 11.70
CA VAL A 93 -4.87 -9.00 11.97
C VAL A 93 -4.77 -9.72 13.31
N THR A 94 -3.66 -10.42 13.59
CA THR A 94 -3.48 -11.14 14.85
C THR A 94 -3.34 -10.18 16.04
N GLY A 95 -2.62 -9.07 15.87
CA GLY A 95 -2.52 -8.01 16.87
C GLY A 95 -3.89 -7.44 17.25
N SER A 96 -4.71 -7.08 16.25
CA SER A 96 -6.08 -6.61 16.47
C SER A 96 -6.95 -7.64 17.21
N ALA A 97 -6.84 -8.92 16.84
CA ALA A 97 -7.59 -9.99 17.50
C ALA A 97 -7.20 -10.19 18.98
N THR A 98 -5.92 -10.04 19.33
CA THR A 98 -5.45 -10.15 20.73
C THR A 98 -5.85 -8.98 21.61
N VAL A 99 -6.02 -7.78 21.03
CA VAL A 99 -6.44 -6.59 21.79
C VAL A 99 -7.94 -6.61 22.08
N ASN A 100 -8.73 -7.16 21.16
CA ASN A 100 -10.19 -7.18 21.25
C ASN A 100 -10.77 -8.46 21.91
N SER A 101 -9.93 -9.33 22.49
CA SER A 101 -10.42 -10.48 23.25
C SER A 101 -11.04 -10.01 24.58
N PRO A 102 -12.28 -10.37 24.90
CA PRO A 102 -12.84 -10.09 26.21
C PRO A 102 -12.06 -10.89 27.26
N GLN A 103 -11.49 -10.19 28.25
CA GLN A 103 -10.96 -10.80 29.47
C GLN A 103 -12.10 -11.46 30.27
#